data_AF-A0A368FRR9-F1
#
_entry.id   AF-A0A368FRR9-F1
#
_cell.length_a   1.000
_cell.length_b   1.000
_cell.length_c   1.000
_cell.angle_alpha   90.00
_cell.angle_beta   90.00
_cell.angle_gamma   90.00
#
_symmetry.space_group_name_H-M   'P 1'
#
loop_
_entity.id
_entity.type
_entity.pdbx_description
1 polymer ?
#
loop_
_entity_poly.entity_id
_entity_poly.type
_entity_poly.pdbx_seq_one_letter_code
_entity_poly.pdbx_strand_id
1 'polypeptide(L)'
;MVDVSTFYALIYDKAVPNGPAFMSRTVTGIPLPAFLSNMFAKKFSETIRRRVNGVLGGLPRENMKELLRRDIRAIDDVLQDKKFLFGGKMTVTDCAVFGQLATTFSLPYRQLI
;
A
#
# COMPACT_ATOMS: atom_id res chain seq x y z
N MET A 1 12.47 -2.69 -6.44
CA MET A 1 11.63 -1.46 -6.42
C MET A 1 10.20 -1.84 -6.06
N VAL A 2 9.42 -2.43 -6.97
CA VAL A 2 7.99 -2.77 -6.78
C VAL A 2 7.72 -3.58 -5.49
N ASP A 3 8.41 -4.70 -5.28
CA ASP A 3 8.15 -5.58 -4.12
C ASP A 3 8.64 -5.04 -2.78
N VAL A 4 9.46 -4.00 -2.79
CA VAL A 4 10.11 -3.48 -1.58
C VAL A 4 9.71 -2.03 -1.36
N SER A 5 10.30 -1.07 -2.07
CA SER A 5 10.03 0.35 -1.81
C SER A 5 8.56 0.70 -2.04
N THR A 6 8.00 0.30 -3.18
CA THR A 6 6.62 0.63 -3.57
C THR A 6 5.62 -0.06 -2.64
N PHE A 7 5.78 -1.37 -2.44
CA PHE A 7 4.92 -2.14 -1.53
C PHE A 7 4.94 -1.61 -0.09
N TYR A 8 6.12 -1.40 0.50
CA TYR A 8 6.22 -0.96 1.89
C TYR A 8 5.73 0.48 2.09
N ALA A 9 5.91 1.36 1.10
CA ALA A 9 5.34 2.71 1.15
C ALA A 9 3.80 2.69 1.03
N LEU A 10 3.24 1.85 0.15
CA LEU A 10 1.79 1.70 0.00
C LEU A 10 1.15 1.08 1.24
N ILE A 11 1.70 -0.01 1.79
CA ILE A 11 1.12 -0.66 2.97
C ILE A 11 1.22 0.23 4.21
N TYR A 12 2.25 1.08 4.30
CA TYR A 12 2.35 2.08 5.36
C TYR A 12 1.13 3.01 5.31
N ASP A 13 0.83 3.60 4.16
CA ASP A 13 -0.27 4.57 4.06
C ASP A 13 -1.65 3.94 4.25
N LYS A 14 -1.83 2.69 3.80
CA LYS A 14 -3.10 1.96 4.01
C LYS A 14 -3.34 1.60 5.47
N ALA A 15 -2.32 1.11 6.17
CA ALA A 15 -2.51 0.42 7.44
C ALA A 15 -2.03 1.20 8.67
N VAL A 16 -1.12 2.15 8.53
CA VAL A 16 -0.54 2.88 9.68
C VAL A 16 -1.38 4.11 10.05
N PRO A 17 -1.61 5.10 9.17
CA PRO A 17 -2.47 6.25 9.49
C PRO A 17 -3.95 5.88 9.44
N ASN A 18 -4.33 4.90 8.61
CA ASN A 18 -5.73 4.53 8.37
C ASN A 18 -6.12 3.18 9.00
N GLY A 19 -5.39 2.71 10.03
CA GLY A 19 -5.58 1.38 10.64
C GLY A 19 -7.02 0.99 10.96
N PRO A 20 -7.80 1.83 11.67
CA PRO A 20 -9.20 1.53 11.98
C PRO A 20 -10.09 1.41 10.74
N ALA A 21 -9.86 2.25 9.71
CA ALA A 21 -10.59 2.18 8.45
C ALA A 21 -10.20 0.93 7.65
N PHE A 22 -8.91 0.60 7.61
CA PHE A 22 -8.37 -0.58 6.93
C PHE A 22 -8.87 -1.89 7.55
N MET A 23 -9.01 -1.94 8.88
CA MET A 23 -9.53 -3.11 9.60
C MET A 23 -11.06 -3.07 9.79
N SER A 24 -11.75 -2.13 9.15
CA SER A 24 -13.21 -2.04 9.22
C SER A 24 -13.87 -3.23 8.53
N ARG A 25 -15.15 -3.47 8.87
CA ARG A 25 -15.95 -4.52 8.23
C ARG A 25 -16.09 -4.29 6.72
N THR A 26 -16.15 -3.04 6.26
CA THR A 26 -16.27 -2.68 4.84
C THR A 26 -15.08 -3.16 4.03
N VAL A 27 -13.89 -3.21 4.64
CA VAL A 27 -12.66 -3.64 3.98
C VAL A 27 -12.41 -5.14 4.19
N THR A 28 -12.59 -5.63 5.42
CA THR A 28 -12.23 -7.00 5.80
C THR A 28 -13.35 -8.02 5.59
N GLY A 29 -14.61 -7.58 5.52
CA GLY A 29 -15.80 -8.43 5.50
C GLY A 29 -16.12 -9.10 6.84
N ILE A 30 -15.26 -8.99 7.86
CA ILE A 30 -15.41 -9.70 9.13
C ILE A 30 -16.33 -8.91 10.07
N PRO A 31 -17.41 -9.51 10.61
CA PRO A 31 -18.32 -8.84 11.54
C PRO A 31 -17.73 -8.80 12.96
N LEU A 32 -16.74 -7.94 13.19
CA LEU A 32 -16.17 -7.72 14.53
C LEU A 32 -16.91 -6.60 15.28
N PRO A 33 -17.17 -6.77 16.59
CA PRO A 33 -17.54 -5.67 17.47
C PRO A 33 -16.51 -4.52 17.43
N ALA A 34 -16.99 -3.27 17.51
CA ALA A 34 -16.15 -2.07 17.35
C ALA A 34 -14.94 -2.00 18.32
N PHE A 35 -15.08 -2.53 19.53
CA PHE A 35 -13.99 -2.55 20.50
C PHE A 35 -12.86 -3.52 20.08
N LEU A 36 -13.20 -4.67 19.51
CA LEU A 36 -12.22 -5.64 19.00
C LEU A 36 -11.56 -5.09 17.73
N SER A 37 -12.32 -4.52 16.80
CA SER A 37 -11.76 -3.95 15.56
C SER A 37 -10.75 -2.85 15.86
N ASN A 38 -11.02 -1.97 16.83
CA ASN A 38 -10.10 -0.90 17.22
C ASN A 38 -8.83 -1.44 17.89
N MET A 39 -8.95 -2.44 18.76
CA MET A 39 -7.80 -3.09 19.38
C MET A 39 -6.90 -3.79 18.35
N PHE A 40 -7.51 -4.55 17.43
CA PHE A 40 -6.79 -5.23 16.35
C PHE A 40 -6.16 -4.22 15.38
N ALA A 41 -6.88 -3.16 15.02
CA ALA A 41 -6.37 -2.08 14.19
C ALA A 41 -5.08 -1.50 14.76
N LYS A 42 -5.06 -1.13 16.05
CA LYS A 42 -3.87 -0.57 16.69
C LYS A 42 -2.68 -1.53 16.65
N LYS A 43 -2.87 -2.79 17.04
CA LYS A 43 -1.81 -3.82 17.01
C LYS A 43 -1.31 -4.08 15.59
N PHE A 44 -2.22 -4.09 14.61
CA PHE A 44 -1.89 -4.29 13.21
C PHE A 44 -1.08 -3.11 12.66
N SER A 45 -1.54 -1.88 12.87
CA SER A 45 -0.82 -0.65 12.50
C SER A 45 0.58 -0.58 13.10
N GLU A 46 0.74 -0.93 14.39
CA GLU A 46 2.05 -0.98 15.05
C GLU A 46 2.96 -2.05 14.44
N THR A 47 2.42 -3.23 14.13
CA THR A 47 3.16 -4.32 13.48
C THR A 47 3.65 -3.91 12.09
N ILE A 48 2.77 -3.32 11.28
CA ILE A 48 3.13 -2.81 9.95
C ILE A 48 4.15 -1.69 10.07
N ARG A 49 3.98 -0.74 10.99
CA ARG A 49 4.95 0.33 11.23
C ARG A 49 6.33 -0.23 11.56
N ARG A 50 6.43 -1.23 12.45
CA ARG A 50 7.70 -1.88 12.79
C ARG A 50 8.34 -2.56 11.57
N ARG A 51 7.56 -3.27 10.75
CA ARG A 51 8.05 -3.91 9.52
C ARG A 51 8.56 -2.88 8.51
N VAL A 52 7.77 -1.84 8.24
CA VAL A 52 8.15 -0.75 7.34
C VAL A 52 9.42 -0.08 7.85
N ASN A 53 9.52 0.21 9.14
CA ASN A 53 10.73 0.81 9.72
C ASN A 53 11.95 -0.11 9.61
N GLY A 54 11.78 -1.43 9.76
CA GLY A 54 12.87 -2.39 9.60
C GLY A 54 13.40 -2.50 8.16
N VAL A 55 12.55 -2.26 7.16
CA VAL A 55 12.92 -2.37 5.74
C VAL A 55 13.37 -1.02 5.16
N LEU A 56 12.64 0.05 5.46
CA LEU A 56 12.91 1.40 4.93
C LEU A 56 13.76 2.26 5.87
N GLY A 57 14.17 1.76 7.04
CA GLY A 57 15.05 2.49 7.96
C GLY A 57 14.36 3.61 8.74
N GLY A 58 13.04 3.53 8.93
CA GLY A 58 12.29 4.52 9.72
C GLY A 58 12.21 5.90 9.08
N LEU A 59 12.10 5.95 7.74
CA LEU A 59 11.96 7.20 7.01
C LEU A 59 10.79 8.07 7.52
N PRO A 60 10.94 9.39 7.53
CA PRO A 60 9.84 10.32 7.72
C PRO A 60 8.72 10.06 6.71
N ARG A 61 7.47 10.36 7.11
CA ARG A 61 6.29 10.17 6.24
C ARG A 61 6.43 10.86 4.88
N GLU A 62 6.93 12.08 4.86
CA GLU A 62 7.11 12.83 3.61
C GLU A 62 8.15 12.19 2.70
N ASN A 63 9.22 11.63 3.26
CA ASN A 63 10.22 10.90 2.49
C ASN A 63 9.64 9.59 1.91
N MET A 64 8.74 8.91 2.63
CA MET A 64 8.03 7.75 2.11
C MET A 64 7.07 8.13 0.96
N LYS A 65 6.38 9.26 1.07
CA LYS A 65 5.53 9.78 -0.01
C LYS A 65 6.36 10.13 -1.25
N GLU A 66 7.50 10.78 -1.09
CA GLU A 66 8.36 11.13 -2.21
C GLU A 66 8.98 9.89 -2.86
N LEU A 67 9.39 8.90 -2.05
CA LEU A 67 9.86 7.61 -2.55
C LEU A 67 8.78 6.92 -3.40
N LEU A 68 7.55 6.87 -2.88
CA LEU A 68 6.41 6.29 -3.62
C LEU A 68 6.11 7.07 -4.90
N ARG A 69 6.17 8.40 -4.86
CA ARG A 69 5.96 9.25 -6.04
C ARG A 69 7.00 8.97 -7.12
N ARG A 70 8.27 8.82 -6.73
CA ARG A 70 9.36 8.48 -7.65
C ARG A 70 9.17 7.08 -8.25
N ASP A 71 8.77 6.11 -7.44
CA ASP A 71 8.51 4.75 -7.91
C ASP A 71 7.33 4.69 -8.89
N ILE A 72 6.23 5.41 -8.61
CA ILE A 72 5.08 5.49 -9.53
C ILE A 72 5.49 6.15 -10.84
N ARG A 73 6.27 7.23 -10.81
CA ARG A 73 6.82 7.85 -12.03
C ARG A 73 7.69 6.88 -12.82
N ALA A 74 8.55 6.12 -12.16
CA ALA A 74 9.38 5.13 -12.84
C ALA A 74 8.53 4.01 -13.49
N ILE A 75 7.42 3.62 -12.86
CA ILE A 75 6.46 2.66 -13.44
C ILE A 75 5.78 3.27 -14.67
N ASP A 76 5.33 4.52 -14.57
CA ASP A 76 4.70 5.27 -15.67
C ASP A 76 5.67 5.46 -16.85
N ASP A 77 6.92 5.83 -16.59
CA ASP A 77 7.98 6.00 -17.59
C ASP A 77 8.32 4.69 -18.32
N VAL A 78 8.17 3.54 -17.65
CA VAL A 78 8.39 2.22 -18.27
C VAL A 78 7.16 1.80 -19.08
N LEU A 79 5.97 2.00 -18.54
CA LEU A 79 4.71 1.63 -19.17
C LEU A 79 4.43 2.49 -20.40
N GLN A 80 4.50 3.81 -20.27
CA GLN A 80 4.16 4.79 -21.31
C GLN A 80 2.82 4.43 -21.96
N ASP A 81 2.78 4.40 -23.30
CA ASP A 81 1.59 4.01 -24.07
C ASP A 81 1.46 2.48 -24.26
N LYS A 82 2.33 1.67 -23.63
CA LYS A 82 2.30 0.21 -23.77
C LYS A 82 1.19 -0.38 -22.90
N LYS A 83 0.63 -1.51 -23.37
CA LYS A 83 -0.37 -2.26 -22.61
C LYS A 83 0.20 -3.01 -21.40
N PHE A 84 1.49 -3.38 -21.45
CA PHE A 84 2.21 -4.08 -20.39
C PHE A 84 3.62 -3.50 -20.23
N LEU A 85 4.18 -3.55 -19.03
CA LEU A 85 5.44 -2.93 -18.63
C LEU A 85 6.64 -3.37 -19.49
N PHE A 86 6.69 -4.67 -19.84
CA PHE A 86 7.82 -5.26 -20.57
C PHE A 86 7.45 -5.79 -21.97
N GLY A 87 6.38 -5.29 -22.59
CA GLY A 87 6.09 -5.53 -24.01
C GLY A 87 4.69 -6.09 -24.32
N GLY A 88 4.61 -7.05 -25.25
CA GLY A 88 3.34 -7.45 -25.88
C GLY A 88 2.46 -8.42 -25.08
N LYS A 89 2.93 -8.95 -23.95
CA LYS A 89 2.18 -9.91 -23.11
C LYS A 89 2.30 -9.57 -21.63
N MET A 90 1.26 -9.93 -20.88
CA MET A 90 1.22 -9.80 -19.44
C MET A 90 2.30 -10.64 -18.77
N THR A 91 3.01 -10.04 -17.81
CA THR A 91 4.02 -10.69 -16.98
C THR A 91 3.58 -10.73 -15.52
N VAL A 92 4.30 -11.51 -14.69
CA VAL A 92 4.08 -11.52 -13.23
C VAL A 92 4.29 -10.13 -12.63
N THR A 93 5.23 -9.35 -13.17
CA THR A 93 5.48 -7.98 -12.72
C THR A 93 4.31 -7.05 -13.00
N ASP A 94 3.66 -7.19 -14.17
CA ASP A 94 2.43 -6.45 -14.49
C ASP A 94 1.33 -6.76 -13.47
N CYS A 95 1.12 -8.04 -13.15
CA CYS A 95 0.15 -8.46 -12.16
C CYS A 95 0.47 -7.92 -10.76
N ALA A 96 1.75 -7.93 -10.35
CA ALA A 96 2.19 -7.44 -9.06
C ALA A 96 1.97 -5.92 -8.93
N VAL A 97 2.42 -5.14 -9.93
CA VAL A 97 2.22 -3.68 -9.96
C VAL A 97 0.73 -3.34 -9.97
N PHE A 98 -0.04 -3.99 -10.85
CA PHE A 98 -1.48 -3.77 -10.93
C PHE A 98 -2.17 -4.11 -9.60
N GLY A 99 -1.87 -5.26 -8.99
CA GLY A 99 -2.45 -5.67 -7.73
C GLY A 99 -2.13 -4.71 -6.58
N GLN A 100 -0.89 -4.23 -6.50
CA GLN A 100 -0.48 -3.26 -5.48
C GLN A 100 -1.21 -1.91 -5.66
N LEU A 101 -1.31 -1.41 -6.89
CA LEU A 101 -2.01 -0.16 -7.19
C LEU A 101 -3.52 -0.28 -7.01
N ALA A 102 -4.14 -1.32 -7.55
CA ALA A 102 -5.58 -1.57 -7.49
C ALA A 102 -6.06 -1.71 -6.03
N THR A 103 -5.33 -2.44 -5.19
CA THR A 103 -5.66 -2.56 -3.75
C THR A 103 -5.46 -1.28 -2.96
N THR A 104 -4.86 -0.24 -3.55
CA THR A 104 -4.76 1.10 -2.94
C THR A 104 -5.87 1.99 -3.47
N PHE A 105 -6.04 2.03 -4.78
CA PHE A 105 -7.01 2.89 -5.45
C PHE A 105 -8.46 2.48 -5.16
N SER A 106 -8.74 1.18 -5.04
CA SER A 106 -10.09 0.65 -4.84
C SER A 106 -10.51 0.53 -3.37
N LEU A 107 -9.80 1.18 -2.43
CA LEU A 107 -10.18 1.14 -1.02
C LEU A 107 -11.51 1.87 -0.79
N PRO A 108 -12.44 1.30 -0.01
CA PRO A 108 -13.77 1.88 0.23
C PRO A 108 -13.74 3.03 1.27
N TYR A 109 -12.60 3.70 1.44
CA TYR A 109 -12.43 4.83 2.34
C TYR A 109 -11.40 5.80 1.79
N ARG A 110 -11.55 7.08 2.13
CA ARG A 110 -10.57 8.10 1.78
C ARG A 110 -9.36 8.00 2.70
N GLN A 111 -8.19 7.76 2.15
CA GLN A 111 -6.95 7.75 2.91
C GLN A 111 -6.70 9.15 3.48
N LEU A 112 -6.40 9.22 4.79
CA LEU A 112 -5.96 10.45 5.45
C LEU A 112 -4.60 10.86 4.89
N ILE A 113 -4.57 11.90 4.05
CA ILE A 113 -3.35 12.44 3.41
C ILE A 113 -2.46 13.14 4.44
#